data_AF-A0A2U2XC25-F1
#
_entry.id   AF-A0A2U2XC25-F1
#
_cell.length_a   1.000
_cell.length_b   1.000
_cell.length_c   1.000
_cell.angle_alpha   90.00
_cell.angle_beta   90.00
_cell.angle_gamma   90.00
#
_symmetry.space_group_name_H-M   'P 1'
#
loop_
_entity.id
_entity.type
_entity.pdbx_description
1 polymer ?
#
loop_
_entity_poly.entity_id
_entity_poly.type
_entity_poly.pdbx_seq_one_letter_code
_entity_poly.pdbx_strand_id
1 'polypeptide(L)'
;MKMIKSLLLLSIFIFCAQSQAITQSEKSNYIDYYNFVNEAEYNFYEMDYPKSVDLFEKAFKIVDIRKPDHHYNYCRALWEVDKTKKSIKELNKSAYSNYFLADTTYFEGMTLDTRNRIVKIMEENEKEVMLNWKHTDFIDSLTYHDQRIRKLISDSIQPYYSLRENDTLLEYHYKLMRAQDIKNGIALIEYSKKHGFPAGVNGAWDQSISRVVLHLGRDWIIENYYYLMGELKKGNIEPVALTRAIDRYFVNETSCNEIVSPYNSYFGKNFNDPFLLFMNCKSMGLSPYYGYNWRLYPKGWRPYPTEQDEIYRANKEIYNTTF
;
A
#
# COMPACT_ATOMS: atom_id res chain seq x y z
N MET A 1 -39.57 -43.10 20.06
CA MET A 1 -38.95 -41.75 19.98
C MET A 1 -37.46 -41.93 19.70
N LYS A 2 -37.03 -41.73 18.46
CA LYS A 2 -35.62 -41.89 18.05
C LYS A 2 -34.87 -40.58 18.29
N MET A 3 -33.89 -40.61 19.20
CA MET A 3 -32.86 -39.58 19.39
C MET A 3 -31.98 -39.51 18.15
N ILE A 4 -32.41 -38.76 17.15
CA ILE A 4 -31.57 -38.29 16.06
C ILE A 4 -31.83 -36.80 16.00
N LYS A 5 -30.96 -35.98 16.60
CA LYS A 5 -30.79 -34.56 16.23
C LYS A 5 -29.66 -33.78 16.92
N SER A 6 -29.02 -34.29 17.98
CA SER A 6 -27.99 -33.48 18.67
C SER A 6 -26.58 -33.64 18.11
N LEU A 7 -26.22 -34.82 17.58
CA LEU A 7 -24.85 -35.04 17.03
C LEU A 7 -24.64 -34.49 15.61
N LEU A 8 -25.70 -34.41 14.79
CA LEU A 8 -25.58 -33.85 13.43
C LEU A 8 -25.48 -32.32 13.43
N LEU A 9 -26.00 -31.65 14.47
CA LEU A 9 -25.88 -30.20 14.64
C LEU A 9 -24.49 -29.80 15.17
N LEU A 10 -23.84 -30.68 15.94
CA LEU A 10 -22.48 -30.44 16.44
C LEU A 10 -21.43 -30.58 15.32
N SER A 11 -21.64 -31.49 14.35
CA SER A 11 -20.75 -31.62 13.18
C SER A 11 -20.92 -30.49 12.16
N ILE A 12 -22.10 -29.87 12.07
CA ILE A 12 -22.32 -28.68 11.23
C ILE A 12 -21.74 -27.41 11.89
N PHE A 13 -21.77 -27.31 13.22
CA PHE A 13 -21.14 -26.18 13.92
C PHE A 13 -19.61 -26.21 13.96
N ILE A 14 -19.00 -27.41 13.94
CA ILE A 14 -17.53 -27.54 13.87
C ILE A 14 -17.02 -27.32 12.44
N PHE A 15 -17.85 -27.49 11.41
CA PHE A 15 -17.46 -27.19 10.02
C PHE A 15 -17.68 -25.73 9.60
N CYS A 16 -18.54 -24.97 10.30
CA CYS A 16 -18.79 -23.56 9.99
C CYS A 16 -18.01 -22.56 10.87
N ALA A 17 -17.19 -23.04 11.80
CA ALA A 17 -16.29 -22.20 12.62
C ALA A 17 -14.82 -22.28 12.19
N GLN A 18 -14.54 -22.79 10.98
CA GLN A 18 -13.34 -22.36 10.24
C GLN A 18 -13.63 -20.99 9.62
N SER A 19 -13.89 -20.00 10.46
CA SER A 19 -13.42 -18.66 10.13
C SER A 19 -11.93 -18.83 9.89
N GLN A 20 -11.51 -18.76 8.63
CA GLN A 20 -10.13 -18.48 8.31
C GLN A 20 -9.82 -17.12 8.95
N ALA A 21 -9.48 -17.12 10.23
CA ALA A 21 -8.42 -16.24 10.68
C ALA A 21 -7.27 -16.61 9.74
N ILE A 22 -7.02 -15.76 8.75
CA ILE A 22 -5.89 -15.91 7.84
C ILE A 22 -4.68 -15.78 8.74
N THR A 23 -4.25 -16.92 9.28
CA THR A 23 -3.11 -17.03 10.16
C THR A 23 -1.93 -17.01 9.21
N GLN A 24 -1.42 -15.81 8.98
CA GLN A 24 -0.21 -15.56 8.22
C GLN A 24 0.88 -16.51 8.72
N SER A 25 1.51 -17.24 7.80
CA SER A 25 2.67 -18.04 8.17
C SER A 25 3.74 -17.11 8.77
N GLU A 26 4.41 -17.54 9.86
CA GLU A 26 5.50 -16.78 10.53
C GLU A 26 6.68 -16.39 9.60
N LYS A 27 6.65 -16.81 8.33
CA LYS A 27 7.71 -16.65 7.32
C LYS A 27 7.49 -15.52 6.32
N SER A 28 6.35 -14.83 6.32
CA SER A 28 6.07 -13.79 5.32
C SER A 28 6.78 -12.48 5.66
N ASN A 29 7.85 -12.11 4.92
CA ASN A 29 8.45 -10.79 4.97
C ASN A 29 7.98 -9.94 3.79
N TYR A 30 7.05 -9.01 4.06
CA TYR A 30 6.49 -8.17 3.01
C TYR A 30 7.51 -7.17 2.43
N ILE A 31 8.58 -6.82 3.15
CA ILE A 31 9.65 -5.97 2.60
C ILE A 31 10.31 -6.68 1.41
N ASP A 32 10.63 -7.97 1.55
CA ASP A 32 11.23 -8.77 0.47
C ASP A 32 10.24 -8.96 -0.69
N TYR A 33 8.97 -9.22 -0.38
CA TYR A 33 7.88 -9.25 -1.36
C TYR A 33 7.82 -7.96 -2.18
N TYR A 34 7.78 -6.80 -1.52
CA TYR A 34 7.73 -5.51 -2.20
C TYR A 34 9.00 -5.26 -3.01
N ASN A 35 10.18 -5.65 -2.54
CA ASN A 35 11.42 -5.53 -3.30
C ASN A 35 11.38 -6.32 -4.61
N PHE A 36 10.91 -7.57 -4.59
CA PHE A 36 10.71 -8.34 -5.83
C PHE A 36 9.64 -7.75 -6.73
N VAL A 37 8.54 -7.24 -6.16
CA VAL A 37 7.49 -6.56 -6.93
C VAL A 37 8.02 -5.29 -7.60
N ASN A 38 8.77 -4.45 -6.88
CA ASN A 38 9.31 -3.21 -7.42
C ASN A 38 10.23 -3.50 -8.60
N GLU A 39 11.09 -4.52 -8.49
CA GLU A 39 11.92 -5.01 -9.60
C GLU A 39 11.07 -5.59 -10.74
N ALA A 40 9.99 -6.34 -10.43
CA ALA A 40 9.09 -6.89 -11.44
C ALA A 40 8.39 -5.78 -12.23
N GLU A 41 7.90 -4.76 -11.54
CA GLU A 41 7.22 -3.61 -12.13
C GLU A 41 8.21 -2.69 -12.89
N TYR A 42 9.47 -2.57 -12.44
CA TYR A 42 10.54 -1.95 -13.23
C TYR A 42 10.72 -2.63 -14.57
N ASN A 43 10.94 -3.95 -14.58
CA ASN A 43 11.11 -4.70 -15.82
C ASN A 43 9.84 -4.67 -16.69
N PHE A 44 8.65 -4.62 -16.07
CA PHE A 44 7.40 -4.44 -16.80
C PHE A 44 7.36 -3.16 -17.62
N TYR A 45 7.70 -2.00 -17.01
CA TYR A 45 7.69 -0.71 -17.71
C TYR A 45 8.87 -0.51 -18.66
N GLU A 46 9.96 -1.26 -18.47
CA GLU A 46 11.03 -1.39 -19.46
C GLU A 46 10.69 -2.42 -20.57
N MET A 47 9.48 -2.97 -20.59
CA MET A 47 8.97 -3.94 -21.57
C MET A 47 9.68 -5.30 -21.58
N ASP A 48 10.43 -5.62 -20.52
CA ASP A 48 10.93 -6.97 -20.26
C ASP A 48 9.88 -7.79 -19.48
N TYR A 49 8.79 -8.12 -20.18
CA TYR A 49 7.67 -8.88 -19.62
C TYR A 49 8.07 -10.29 -19.13
N PRO A 50 8.93 -11.07 -19.82
CA PRO A 50 9.39 -12.36 -19.33
C PRO A 50 10.08 -12.26 -17.97
N LYS A 51 10.99 -11.29 -17.79
CA LYS A 51 11.66 -11.07 -16.51
C LYS A 51 10.69 -10.59 -15.43
N SER A 52 9.78 -9.70 -15.78
CA SER A 52 8.72 -9.23 -14.88
C SER A 52 7.89 -10.39 -14.32
N VAL A 53 7.46 -11.33 -15.19
CA VAL A 53 6.72 -12.53 -14.77
C VAL A 53 7.52 -13.39 -13.78
N ASP A 54 8.81 -13.66 -14.05
CA ASP A 54 9.68 -14.41 -13.12
C ASP A 54 9.77 -13.76 -11.73
N LEU A 55 9.93 -12.43 -11.69
CA LEU A 55 10.05 -11.67 -10.45
C LEU A 55 8.74 -11.63 -9.66
N PHE A 56 7.59 -11.43 -10.33
CA PHE A 56 6.28 -11.56 -9.67
C PHE A 56 6.05 -12.96 -9.10
N GLU A 57 6.40 -14.02 -9.84
CA GLU A 57 6.27 -15.39 -9.35
C GLU A 57 7.18 -15.68 -8.15
N LYS A 58 8.36 -15.03 -8.06
CA LYS A 58 9.23 -15.07 -6.87
C LYS A 58 8.60 -14.33 -5.69
N ALA A 59 8.12 -13.11 -5.90
CA ALA A 59 7.44 -12.33 -4.87
C ALA A 59 6.25 -13.11 -4.27
N PHE A 60 5.44 -13.72 -5.13
CA PHE A 60 4.20 -14.39 -4.72
C PHE A 60 4.42 -15.71 -4.01
N LYS A 61 5.67 -16.21 -3.92
CA LYS A 61 6.05 -17.34 -3.06
C LYS A 61 6.39 -16.91 -1.63
N ILE A 62 6.63 -15.63 -1.39
CA ILE A 62 7.03 -15.08 -0.09
C ILE A 62 5.81 -14.87 0.81
N VAL A 63 4.66 -14.57 0.21
CA VAL A 63 3.45 -14.13 0.93
C VAL A 63 2.23 -14.92 0.50
N ASP A 64 1.33 -15.14 1.47
CA ASP A 64 0.05 -15.83 1.25
C ASP A 64 -0.99 -14.88 0.63
N ILE A 65 -1.01 -13.62 1.07
CA ILE A 65 -1.93 -12.57 0.58
C ILE A 65 -1.15 -11.62 -0.33
N ARG A 66 -1.70 -11.33 -1.50
CA ARG A 66 -1.08 -10.42 -2.48
C ARG A 66 -1.82 -9.09 -2.46
N LYS A 67 -1.09 -8.01 -2.68
CA LYS A 67 -1.72 -6.72 -2.96
C LYS A 67 -2.43 -6.79 -4.33
N PRO A 68 -3.70 -6.35 -4.44
CA PRO A 68 -4.49 -6.49 -5.67
C PRO A 68 -3.87 -5.87 -6.91
N ASP A 69 -3.28 -4.69 -6.79
CA ASP A 69 -2.62 -3.99 -7.89
C ASP A 69 -1.38 -4.74 -8.42
N HIS A 70 -0.58 -5.33 -7.54
CA HIS A 70 0.56 -6.17 -7.92
C HIS A 70 0.08 -7.45 -8.63
N HIS A 71 -0.98 -8.09 -8.13
CA HIS A 71 -1.57 -9.26 -8.77
C HIS A 71 -2.11 -8.92 -10.16
N TYR A 72 -2.73 -7.76 -10.30
CA TYR A 72 -3.22 -7.27 -11.58
C TYR A 72 -2.08 -6.99 -12.58
N ASN A 73 -1.00 -6.34 -12.15
CA ASN A 73 0.19 -6.11 -12.98
C ASN A 73 0.85 -7.42 -13.43
N TYR A 74 0.87 -8.44 -12.58
CA TYR A 74 1.28 -9.78 -12.97
C TYR A 74 0.38 -10.39 -14.06
N CYS A 75 -0.94 -10.21 -13.98
CA CYS A 75 -1.87 -10.67 -15.02
C CYS A 75 -1.64 -9.96 -16.36
N ARG A 76 -1.32 -8.65 -16.33
CA ARG A 76 -0.90 -7.88 -17.52
C ARG A 76 0.39 -8.47 -18.10
N ALA A 77 1.40 -8.69 -17.27
CA ALA A 77 2.68 -9.26 -17.70
C ALA A 77 2.53 -10.66 -18.32
N LEU A 78 1.70 -11.52 -17.72
CA LEU A 78 1.35 -12.83 -18.26
C LEU A 78 0.68 -12.75 -19.64
N TRP A 79 -0.17 -11.75 -19.85
CA TRP A 79 -0.83 -11.54 -21.14
C TRP A 79 0.18 -11.20 -22.23
N GLU A 80 1.11 -10.29 -21.92
CA GLU A 80 2.13 -9.82 -22.87
C GLU A 80 3.18 -10.88 -23.24
N VAL A 81 3.27 -11.98 -22.50
CA VAL A 81 4.11 -13.15 -22.84
C VAL A 81 3.30 -14.33 -23.38
N ASP A 82 2.12 -14.06 -23.96
CA ASP A 82 1.20 -15.03 -24.56
C ASP A 82 0.70 -16.14 -23.60
N LYS A 83 0.84 -15.95 -22.29
CA LYS A 83 0.27 -16.84 -21.26
C LYS A 83 -1.18 -16.44 -20.92
N THR A 84 -1.97 -16.14 -21.94
CA THR A 84 -3.34 -15.59 -21.83
C THR A 84 -4.27 -16.45 -20.98
N LYS A 85 -4.24 -17.79 -21.13
CA LYS A 85 -5.03 -18.72 -20.30
C LYS A 85 -4.67 -18.63 -18.82
N LYS A 86 -3.38 -18.46 -18.49
CA LYS A 86 -2.92 -18.30 -17.10
C LYS A 86 -3.32 -16.93 -16.56
N SER A 87 -3.18 -15.88 -17.37
CA SER A 87 -3.63 -14.53 -17.05
C SER A 87 -5.12 -14.50 -16.69
N ILE A 88 -6.00 -15.08 -17.52
CA ILE A 88 -7.45 -15.19 -17.23
C ILE A 88 -7.72 -15.96 -15.93
N LYS A 89 -7.02 -17.09 -15.70
CA LYS A 89 -7.17 -17.87 -14.47
C LYS A 89 -6.80 -17.06 -13.23
N GLU A 90 -5.78 -16.22 -13.32
CA GLU A 90 -5.33 -15.36 -12.21
C GLU A 90 -6.24 -14.15 -12.02
N LEU A 91 -6.73 -13.53 -13.10
CA LEU A 91 -7.73 -12.44 -13.03
C LEU A 91 -9.02 -12.89 -12.31
N ASN A 92 -9.46 -14.12 -12.52
CA ASN A 92 -10.63 -14.68 -11.80
C ASN A 92 -10.41 -14.83 -10.28
N LYS A 93 -9.17 -14.70 -9.79
CA LYS A 93 -8.86 -14.74 -8.35
C LYS A 93 -8.67 -13.35 -7.74
N SER A 94 -8.60 -12.32 -8.57
CA SER A 94 -8.38 -10.95 -8.12
C SER A 94 -9.68 -10.37 -7.56
N ALA A 95 -9.54 -9.45 -6.61
CA ALA A 95 -10.60 -8.55 -6.17
C ALA A 95 -10.35 -7.15 -6.77
N TYR A 96 -11.31 -6.23 -6.63
CA TYR A 96 -11.24 -4.84 -7.08
C TYR A 96 -11.25 -4.68 -8.61
N SER A 97 -12.45 -4.77 -9.18
CA SER A 97 -12.65 -4.68 -10.64
C SER A 97 -12.27 -3.32 -11.23
N ASN A 98 -12.21 -2.26 -10.42
CA ASN A 98 -11.90 -0.89 -10.84
C ASN A 98 -10.62 -0.78 -11.68
N TYR A 99 -9.54 -1.48 -11.29
CA TYR A 99 -8.29 -1.45 -12.05
C TYR A 99 -8.46 -2.05 -13.45
N PHE A 100 -9.19 -3.16 -13.55
CA PHE A 100 -9.44 -3.86 -14.81
C PHE A 100 -10.45 -3.13 -15.70
N LEU A 101 -11.40 -2.39 -15.11
CA LEU A 101 -12.34 -1.55 -15.83
C LEU A 101 -11.67 -0.30 -16.40
N ALA A 102 -10.74 0.32 -15.66
CA ALA A 102 -10.05 1.52 -16.09
C ALA A 102 -8.98 1.26 -17.17
N ASP A 103 -8.41 0.05 -17.23
CA ASP A 103 -7.40 -0.29 -18.22
C ASP A 103 -8.02 -0.67 -19.57
N THR A 104 -7.75 0.16 -20.57
CA THR A 104 -8.22 -0.04 -21.96
C THR A 104 -7.11 -0.47 -22.92
N THR A 105 -5.88 -0.62 -22.44
CA THR A 105 -4.69 -0.76 -23.31
C THR A 105 -3.99 -2.12 -23.22
N TYR A 106 -4.33 -2.91 -22.20
CA TYR A 106 -3.88 -4.30 -22.07
C TYR A 106 -5.00 -5.28 -22.41
N PHE A 107 -4.62 -6.55 -22.49
CA PHE A 107 -5.52 -7.66 -22.81
C PHE A 107 -6.07 -7.64 -24.24
N GLU A 108 -5.24 -7.18 -25.20
CA GLU A 108 -5.58 -7.15 -26.62
C GLU A 108 -6.02 -8.54 -27.10
N GLY A 109 -7.15 -8.60 -27.80
CA GLY A 109 -7.77 -9.85 -28.26
C GLY A 109 -8.69 -10.53 -27.25
N MET A 110 -8.86 -9.99 -26.04
CA MET A 110 -9.87 -10.50 -25.09
C MET A 110 -11.28 -10.16 -25.56
N THR A 111 -12.16 -11.17 -25.58
CA THR A 111 -13.58 -10.95 -25.96
C THR A 111 -14.35 -10.19 -24.89
N LEU A 112 -15.36 -9.43 -25.32
CA LEU A 112 -16.24 -8.68 -24.41
C LEU A 112 -16.93 -9.61 -23.39
N ASP A 113 -17.38 -10.79 -23.81
CA ASP A 113 -17.99 -11.78 -22.92
C ASP A 113 -17.03 -12.25 -21.83
N THR A 114 -15.77 -12.51 -22.19
CA THR A 114 -14.74 -12.90 -21.23
C THR A 114 -14.47 -11.78 -20.24
N ARG A 115 -14.36 -10.54 -20.73
CA ARG A 115 -14.14 -9.36 -19.91
C ARG A 115 -15.28 -9.16 -18.90
N ASN A 116 -16.52 -9.20 -19.36
CA ASN A 116 -17.71 -9.04 -18.50
C ASN A 116 -17.79 -10.13 -17.43
N ARG A 117 -17.45 -11.38 -17.78
CA ARG A 117 -17.41 -12.48 -16.79
C ARG A 117 -16.34 -12.25 -15.72
N ILE A 118 -15.14 -11.81 -16.11
CA ILE A 118 -14.04 -11.52 -15.18
C ILE A 118 -14.44 -10.39 -14.23
N VAL A 119 -15.02 -9.30 -14.75
CA VAL A 119 -15.50 -8.17 -13.93
C VAL A 119 -16.48 -8.65 -12.87
N LYS A 120 -17.48 -9.44 -13.25
CA LYS A 120 -18.46 -9.99 -12.31
C LYS A 120 -17.81 -10.82 -11.19
N ILE A 121 -16.84 -11.67 -11.54
CA ILE A 121 -16.11 -12.48 -10.56
C ILE A 121 -15.29 -11.59 -9.61
N MET A 122 -14.60 -10.58 -10.13
CA MET A 122 -13.82 -9.65 -9.32
C MET A 122 -14.71 -8.87 -8.33
N GLU A 123 -15.91 -8.46 -8.74
CA GLU A 123 -16.89 -7.81 -7.86
C GLU A 123 -17.43 -8.74 -6.77
N GLU A 124 -17.63 -10.02 -7.08
CA GLU A 124 -18.02 -11.04 -6.09
C GLU A 124 -16.88 -11.27 -5.08
N ASN A 125 -15.64 -11.41 -5.56
CA ASN A 125 -14.45 -11.54 -4.71
C ASN A 125 -14.25 -10.30 -3.82
N GLU A 126 -14.45 -9.09 -4.35
CA GLU A 126 -14.35 -7.85 -3.57
C GLU A 126 -15.37 -7.80 -2.44
N LYS A 127 -16.62 -8.19 -2.69
CA LYS A 127 -17.65 -8.28 -1.63
C LYS A 127 -17.25 -9.27 -0.53
N GLU A 128 -16.71 -10.43 -0.90
CA GLU A 128 -16.24 -11.41 0.07
C GLU A 128 -15.08 -10.88 0.93
N VAL A 129 -14.11 -10.22 0.30
CA VAL A 129 -12.99 -9.57 0.98
C VAL A 129 -13.48 -8.50 1.97
N MET A 130 -14.44 -7.67 1.55
CA MET A 130 -15.01 -6.61 2.41
C MET A 130 -15.82 -7.15 3.58
N LEU A 131 -16.57 -8.25 3.40
CA LEU A 131 -17.32 -8.89 4.49
C LEU A 131 -16.40 -9.47 5.59
N ASN A 132 -15.19 -9.85 5.22
CA ASN A 132 -14.20 -10.40 6.13
C ASN A 132 -13.38 -9.32 6.85
N TRP A 133 -13.53 -8.05 6.48
CA TRP A 133 -12.82 -6.93 7.07
C TRP A 133 -13.49 -6.43 8.36
N LYS A 134 -12.81 -6.58 9.50
CA LYS A 134 -13.40 -6.40 10.85
C LYS A 134 -13.08 -5.05 11.51
N HIS A 135 -12.43 -4.14 10.80
CA HIS A 135 -11.87 -2.93 11.41
C HIS A 135 -12.58 -1.62 11.02
N THR A 136 -13.62 -1.70 10.17
CA THR A 136 -14.32 -0.53 9.61
C THR A 136 -14.78 0.45 10.68
N ASP A 137 -15.45 -0.02 11.73
CA ASP A 137 -15.98 0.85 12.80
C ASP A 137 -14.87 1.63 13.52
N PHE A 138 -13.72 1.00 13.73
CA PHE A 138 -12.57 1.66 14.35
C PHE A 138 -11.98 2.72 13.43
N ILE A 139 -11.83 2.40 12.15
CA ILE A 139 -11.28 3.31 11.13
C ILE A 139 -12.20 4.53 10.96
N ASP A 140 -13.51 4.31 10.89
CA ASP A 140 -14.51 5.36 10.82
C ASP A 140 -14.44 6.28 12.05
N SER A 141 -14.20 5.70 13.24
CA SER A 141 -14.04 6.48 14.48
C SER A 141 -12.82 7.40 14.46
N LEU A 142 -11.71 6.97 13.85
CA LEU A 142 -10.49 7.79 13.71
C LEU A 142 -10.67 8.90 12.67
N THR A 143 -11.35 8.58 11.57
CA THR A 143 -11.43 9.45 10.39
C THR A 143 -12.52 10.51 10.51
N TYR A 144 -13.63 10.25 11.21
CA TYR A 144 -14.73 11.20 11.35
C TYR A 144 -14.29 12.54 11.98
N HIS A 145 -13.61 12.48 13.12
CA HIS A 145 -13.14 13.68 13.81
C HIS A 145 -11.98 14.36 13.08
N ASP A 146 -11.07 13.56 12.51
CA ASP A 146 -9.95 14.04 11.71
C ASP A 146 -10.44 14.86 10.50
N GLN A 147 -11.35 14.30 9.71
CA GLN A 147 -11.91 14.98 8.53
C GLN A 147 -12.64 16.27 8.90
N ARG A 148 -13.40 16.27 10.00
CA ARG A 148 -14.08 17.47 10.49
C ARG A 148 -13.09 18.58 10.84
N ILE A 149 -11.99 18.28 11.54
CA ILE A 149 -10.99 19.29 11.92
C ILE A 149 -10.22 19.79 10.70
N ARG A 150 -9.84 18.89 9.78
CA ARG A 150 -9.19 19.29 8.52
C ARG A 150 -10.09 20.15 7.65
N LYS A 151 -11.41 19.91 7.66
CA LYS A 151 -12.39 20.79 7.02
C LYS A 151 -12.40 22.18 7.63
N LEU A 152 -12.34 22.31 8.96
CA LEU A 152 -12.23 23.64 9.61
C LEU A 152 -10.99 24.40 9.15
N ILE A 153 -9.84 23.71 9.01
CA ILE A 153 -8.62 24.31 8.46
C ILE A 153 -8.85 24.77 7.02
N SER A 154 -9.37 23.89 6.15
CA SER A 154 -9.67 24.22 4.75
C SER A 154 -10.61 25.43 4.67
N ASP A 155 -11.72 25.42 5.40
CA ASP A 155 -12.72 26.50 5.44
C ASP A 155 -12.13 27.80 6.02
N SER A 156 -11.07 27.73 6.83
CA SER A 156 -10.34 28.92 7.33
C SER A 156 -9.35 29.48 6.31
N ILE A 157 -8.81 28.63 5.42
CA ILE A 157 -7.89 29.01 4.35
C ILE A 157 -8.67 29.55 3.12
N GLN A 158 -9.84 28.96 2.83
CA GLN A 158 -10.58 29.15 1.59
C GLN A 158 -11.12 30.58 1.32
N PRO A 159 -11.36 31.46 2.31
CA PRO A 159 -11.68 32.87 2.07
C PRO A 159 -10.46 33.80 1.98
N TYR A 160 -9.23 33.34 2.31
CA TYR A 160 -8.08 34.23 2.54
C TYR A 160 -6.79 33.76 1.85
N TYR A 161 -6.72 33.92 0.52
CA TYR A 161 -5.43 34.15 -0.15
C TYR A 161 -4.89 35.58 0.10
N SER A 162 -5.59 36.39 0.89
CA SER A 162 -5.18 37.75 1.22
C SER A 162 -4.76 37.88 2.68
N LEU A 163 -3.45 38.01 2.87
CA LEU A 163 -2.83 38.98 3.75
C LEU A 163 -3.39 39.04 5.19
N ARG A 164 -2.79 38.29 6.12
CA ARG A 164 -2.58 38.76 7.51
C ARG A 164 -1.61 37.85 8.26
N GLU A 165 -0.52 38.45 8.71
CA GLU A 165 0.61 37.84 9.41
C GLU A 165 0.29 37.25 10.80
N ASN A 166 -0.97 37.14 11.23
CA ASN A 166 -1.36 36.69 12.57
C ASN A 166 -2.79 36.15 12.64
N ASP A 167 -3.15 35.15 11.83
CA ASP A 167 -4.47 34.53 11.95
C ASP A 167 -4.50 33.51 13.10
N THR A 168 -4.80 34.01 14.30
CA THR A 168 -4.92 33.23 15.54
C THR A 168 -5.94 32.09 15.43
N LEU A 169 -6.93 32.20 14.53
CA LEU A 169 -7.93 31.15 14.29
C LEU A 169 -7.33 29.98 13.51
N LEU A 170 -6.54 30.26 12.47
CA LEU A 170 -5.83 29.22 11.72
C LEU A 170 -4.82 28.51 12.62
N GLU A 171 -4.06 29.24 13.42
CA GLU A 171 -3.13 28.67 14.41
C GLU A 171 -3.87 27.79 15.43
N TYR A 172 -5.03 28.24 15.90
CA TYR A 172 -5.89 27.45 16.78
C TYR A 172 -6.38 26.15 16.12
N HIS A 173 -6.83 26.19 14.87
CA HIS A 173 -7.23 24.99 14.13
C HIS A 173 -6.07 24.02 13.89
N TYR A 174 -4.86 24.51 13.62
CA TYR A 174 -3.66 23.67 13.56
C TYR A 174 -3.34 23.01 14.91
N LYS A 175 -3.51 23.72 16.03
CA LYS A 175 -3.36 23.13 17.38
C LYS A 175 -4.38 22.01 17.62
N LEU A 176 -5.64 22.22 17.22
CA LEU A 176 -6.68 21.18 17.30
C LEU A 176 -6.35 19.96 16.44
N MET A 177 -5.87 20.16 15.22
CA MET A 177 -5.45 19.08 14.33
C MET A 177 -4.30 18.28 14.93
N ARG A 178 -3.24 18.94 15.42
CA ARG A 178 -2.11 18.26 16.07
C ARG A 178 -2.56 17.46 17.30
N ALA A 179 -3.46 18.00 18.10
CA ALA A 179 -4.03 17.29 19.24
C ALA A 179 -4.86 16.06 18.80
N GLN A 180 -5.60 16.16 17.69
CA GLN A 180 -6.34 15.02 17.13
C GLN A 180 -5.41 13.96 16.54
N ASP A 181 -4.35 14.36 15.83
CA ASP A 181 -3.35 13.46 15.27
C ASP A 181 -2.69 12.60 16.37
N ILE A 182 -2.36 13.22 17.52
CA ILE A 182 -1.83 12.51 18.69
C ILE A 182 -2.85 11.50 19.24
N LYS A 183 -4.11 11.91 19.42
CA LYS A 183 -5.19 11.02 19.90
C LYS A 183 -5.39 9.83 18.97
N ASN A 184 -5.42 10.08 17.66
CA ASN A 184 -5.56 9.04 16.65
C ASN A 184 -4.36 8.08 16.67
N GLY A 185 -3.15 8.59 16.87
CA GLY A 185 -1.95 7.76 17.01
C GLY A 185 -1.99 6.84 18.22
N ILE A 186 -2.35 7.37 19.40
CA ILE A 186 -2.54 6.57 20.62
C ILE A 186 -3.58 5.46 20.36
N ALA A 187 -4.76 5.84 19.87
CA ALA A 187 -5.85 4.91 19.63
C ALA A 187 -5.45 3.82 18.63
N LEU A 188 -4.75 4.17 17.54
CA LEU A 188 -4.26 3.21 16.54
C LEU A 188 -3.31 2.20 17.16
N ILE A 189 -2.31 2.64 17.93
CA ILE A 189 -1.32 1.74 18.52
C ILE A 189 -1.97 0.83 19.58
N GLU A 190 -2.81 1.37 20.44
CA GLU A 190 -3.52 0.59 21.47
C GLU A 190 -4.45 -0.44 20.85
N TYR A 191 -5.24 -0.04 19.85
CA TYR A 191 -6.10 -0.93 19.10
C TYR A 191 -5.28 -2.04 18.43
N SER A 192 -4.21 -1.67 17.74
CA SER A 192 -3.41 -2.60 16.95
C SER A 192 -2.69 -3.65 17.82
N LYS A 193 -2.27 -3.28 19.04
CA LYS A 193 -1.71 -4.22 20.03
C LYS A 193 -2.72 -5.26 20.50
N LYS A 194 -4.01 -4.93 20.52
CA LYS A 194 -5.08 -5.81 21.02
C LYS A 194 -5.78 -6.60 19.93
N HIS A 195 -5.96 -6.00 18.76
CA HIS A 195 -6.82 -6.52 17.69
C HIS A 195 -6.08 -6.80 16.38
N GLY A 196 -4.78 -6.54 16.32
CA GLY A 196 -4.01 -6.54 15.08
C GLY A 196 -4.13 -5.20 14.35
N PHE A 197 -3.13 -4.88 13.52
CA PHE A 197 -3.09 -3.62 12.80
C PHE A 197 -4.20 -3.56 11.73
N PRO A 198 -5.04 -2.50 11.70
CA PRO A 198 -6.30 -2.47 10.95
C PRO A 198 -6.14 -2.05 9.47
N ALA A 199 -5.08 -2.48 8.79
CA ALA A 199 -4.80 -2.07 7.41
C ALA A 199 -3.97 -3.14 6.66
N GLY A 200 -3.63 -2.85 5.40
CA GLY A 200 -2.81 -3.74 4.59
C GLY A 200 -3.46 -5.12 4.48
N VAL A 201 -2.69 -6.19 4.67
CA VAL A 201 -3.23 -7.56 4.58
C VAL A 201 -4.40 -7.83 5.54
N ASN A 202 -4.38 -7.24 6.73
CA ASN A 202 -5.45 -7.36 7.73
C ASN A 202 -6.67 -6.47 7.42
N GLY A 203 -6.47 -5.45 6.60
CA GLY A 203 -7.48 -4.46 6.24
C GLY A 203 -7.98 -4.58 4.82
N ALA A 204 -7.85 -5.74 4.18
CA ALA A 204 -8.19 -5.89 2.76
C ALA A 204 -7.48 -4.87 1.85
N TRP A 205 -6.25 -4.50 2.20
CA TRP A 205 -5.45 -3.45 1.56
C TRP A 205 -6.10 -2.06 1.55
N ASP A 206 -7.07 -1.81 2.43
CA ASP A 206 -7.63 -0.49 2.65
C ASP A 206 -6.55 0.47 3.19
N GLN A 207 -6.47 1.65 2.58
CA GLN A 207 -5.45 2.67 2.85
C GLN A 207 -5.93 3.80 3.76
N SER A 208 -7.14 3.71 4.32
CA SER A 208 -7.72 4.75 5.17
C SER A 208 -6.88 4.98 6.42
N ILE A 209 -6.32 3.91 6.99
CA ILE A 209 -5.39 3.99 8.13
C ILE A 209 -4.03 4.56 7.74
N SER A 210 -3.58 4.40 6.49
CA SER A 210 -2.33 5.01 6.02
C SER A 210 -2.35 6.53 6.22
N ARG A 211 -3.52 7.18 6.16
CA ARG A 211 -3.66 8.62 6.49
C ARG A 211 -3.33 8.92 7.94
N VAL A 212 -3.78 8.08 8.88
CA VAL A 212 -3.46 8.23 10.30
C VAL A 212 -1.96 8.05 10.53
N VAL A 213 -1.36 7.02 9.92
CA VAL A 213 0.10 6.78 9.99
C VAL A 213 0.89 7.98 9.47
N LEU A 214 0.48 8.55 8.33
CA LEU A 214 1.11 9.74 7.75
C LEU A 214 1.06 10.97 8.67
N HIS A 215 0.09 11.03 9.59
CA HIS A 215 -0.15 12.18 10.45
C HIS A 215 0.36 11.99 11.89
N LEU A 216 0.97 10.85 12.22
CA LEU A 216 1.59 10.65 13.52
C LEU A 216 2.64 11.75 13.80
N GLY A 217 2.71 12.18 15.06
CA GLY A 217 3.74 13.12 15.52
C GLY A 217 5.13 12.50 15.53
N ARG A 218 6.18 13.33 15.45
CA ARG A 218 7.58 12.90 15.42
C ARG A 218 7.93 11.95 16.56
N ASP A 219 7.67 12.41 17.77
CA ASP A 219 8.02 11.66 18.98
C ASP A 219 7.30 10.31 18.98
N TRP A 220 6.05 10.29 18.51
CA TRP A 220 5.26 9.06 18.36
C TRP A 220 5.87 8.06 17.38
N ILE A 221 6.33 8.49 16.20
CA ILE A 221 6.98 7.54 15.27
C ILE A 221 8.31 7.05 15.82
N ILE A 222 9.11 7.90 16.48
CA ILE A 222 10.37 7.48 17.09
C ILE A 222 10.13 6.43 18.18
N GLU A 223 9.19 6.72 19.10
CA GLU A 223 8.83 5.83 20.20
C GLU A 223 8.25 4.49 19.72
N ASN A 224 7.56 4.49 18.57
CA ASN A 224 6.88 3.30 18.03
C ASN A 224 7.57 2.72 16.78
N TYR A 225 8.79 3.15 16.45
CA TYR A 225 9.47 2.80 15.20
C TYR A 225 9.56 1.29 15.00
N TYR A 226 10.04 0.56 16.00
CA TYR A 226 10.19 -0.90 15.91
C TYR A 226 8.85 -1.63 15.76
N TYR A 227 7.80 -1.11 16.40
CA TYR A 227 6.45 -1.64 16.25
C TYR A 227 5.94 -1.44 14.82
N LEU A 228 6.04 -0.21 14.30
CA LEU A 228 5.62 0.13 12.94
C LEU A 228 6.42 -0.64 11.87
N MET A 229 7.73 -0.80 12.06
CA MET A 229 8.56 -1.64 11.19
C MET A 229 8.16 -3.12 11.26
N GLY A 230 7.74 -3.61 12.42
CA GLY A 230 7.17 -4.95 12.56
C GLY A 230 5.89 -5.12 11.76
N GLU A 231 4.99 -4.12 11.80
CA GLU A 231 3.75 -4.13 11.03
C GLU A 231 3.99 -3.96 9.51
N LEU A 232 4.99 -3.18 9.11
CA LEU A 232 5.47 -3.12 7.72
C LEU A 232 5.95 -4.50 7.22
N LYS A 233 6.79 -5.20 8.00
CA LYS A 233 7.28 -6.55 7.66
C LYS A 233 6.14 -7.56 7.52
N LYS A 234 5.06 -7.41 8.28
CA LYS A 234 3.86 -8.26 8.19
C LYS A 234 2.95 -7.90 7.01
N GLY A 235 3.17 -6.77 6.33
CA GLY A 235 2.32 -6.30 5.23
C GLY A 235 1.09 -5.51 5.69
N ASN A 236 1.06 -5.08 6.95
CA ASN A 236 -0.07 -4.33 7.51
C ASN A 236 0.06 -2.83 7.28
N ILE A 237 1.27 -2.34 7.01
CA ILE A 237 1.54 -0.95 6.61
C ILE A 237 2.19 -0.98 5.23
N GLU A 238 1.73 -0.13 4.31
CA GLU A 238 2.41 0.00 3.03
C GLU A 238 3.76 0.73 3.18
N PRO A 239 4.81 0.29 2.46
CA PRO A 239 6.12 0.95 2.48
C PRO A 239 6.05 2.46 2.35
N VAL A 240 5.23 2.96 1.42
CA VAL A 240 5.09 4.39 1.15
C VAL A 240 4.41 5.15 2.29
N ALA A 241 3.49 4.54 3.03
CA ALA A 241 2.82 5.18 4.14
C ALA A 241 3.81 5.43 5.29
N LEU A 242 4.59 4.41 5.68
CA LEU A 242 5.59 4.55 6.74
C LEU A 242 6.75 5.45 6.30
N THR A 243 7.25 5.27 5.08
CA THR A 243 8.33 6.11 4.53
C THR A 243 7.93 7.57 4.57
N ARG A 244 6.78 7.94 3.99
CA ARG A 244 6.32 9.33 3.99
C ARG A 244 6.08 9.87 5.40
N ALA A 245 5.63 9.03 6.33
CA ALA A 245 5.46 9.46 7.71
C ALA A 245 6.81 9.81 8.35
N ILE A 246 7.84 8.99 8.11
CA ILE A 246 9.22 9.24 8.53
C ILE A 246 9.78 10.50 7.85
N ASP A 247 9.56 10.63 6.55
CA ASP A 247 10.07 11.73 5.72
C ASP A 247 9.61 13.10 6.18
N ARG A 248 8.35 13.21 6.63
CA ARG A 248 7.80 14.46 7.16
C ARG A 248 8.58 15.00 8.36
N TYR A 249 9.36 14.18 9.08
CA TYR A 249 10.21 14.65 10.19
C TYR A 249 11.55 15.17 9.74
N PHE A 250 11.98 14.69 8.57
CA PHE A 250 13.25 15.00 7.97
C PHE A 250 13.09 16.04 6.86
N VAL A 251 12.04 16.85 6.92
CA VAL A 251 11.89 18.06 6.09
C VAL A 251 11.76 19.23 7.06
N ASN A 252 12.79 20.08 7.14
CA ASN A 252 12.72 21.29 7.95
C ASN A 252 11.89 22.34 7.20
N GLU A 253 10.64 22.55 7.61
CA GLU A 253 9.73 23.54 7.00
C GLU A 253 10.27 24.99 7.06
N THR A 254 11.24 25.28 7.94
CA THR A 254 11.77 26.64 8.13
C THR A 254 13.08 26.93 7.39
N SER A 255 13.76 25.92 6.85
CA SER A 255 14.98 26.10 6.06
C SER A 255 15.12 24.96 5.05
N CYS A 256 14.58 25.17 3.84
CA CYS A 256 14.84 24.28 2.72
C CYS A 256 16.32 24.38 2.33
N ASN A 257 17.19 23.62 2.99
CA ASN A 257 18.41 23.19 2.32
C ASN A 257 18.78 21.73 2.59
N GLU A 258 18.78 21.19 3.80
CA GLU A 258 19.38 19.85 3.97
C GLU A 258 18.76 19.02 5.09
N ILE A 259 17.78 18.17 4.78
CA ILE A 259 17.53 16.97 5.58
C ILE A 259 17.09 15.79 4.67
N VAL A 260 17.65 14.60 4.95
CA VAL A 260 17.61 13.33 4.20
C VAL A 260 16.30 12.59 4.43
N SER A 261 15.58 12.27 3.35
CA SER A 261 14.35 11.47 3.39
C SER A 261 14.33 10.41 2.27
N PRO A 262 13.97 9.14 2.54
CA PRO A 262 13.80 8.11 1.51
C PRO A 262 12.71 8.37 0.45
N TYR A 263 11.85 9.39 0.63
CA TYR A 263 10.96 9.94 -0.42
C TYR A 263 11.27 11.42 -0.79
N ASN A 264 12.45 11.95 -0.43
CA ASN A 264 12.88 13.36 -0.49
C ASN A 264 11.98 14.24 -1.38
N SER A 265 11.07 15.00 -0.74
CA SER A 265 10.00 15.77 -1.38
C SER A 265 10.42 16.44 -2.70
N TYR A 266 9.87 15.97 -3.82
CA TYR A 266 9.74 16.69 -5.10
C TYR A 266 10.60 17.96 -5.26
N PHE A 267 11.81 17.79 -5.81
CA PHE A 267 12.74 18.81 -6.34
C PHE A 267 13.48 19.72 -5.34
N GLY A 268 14.78 19.49 -5.24
CA GLY A 268 15.74 20.44 -4.69
C GLY A 268 17.12 19.79 -4.56
N LYS A 269 18.11 20.33 -5.28
CA LYS A 269 19.49 19.80 -5.38
C LYS A 269 20.06 19.42 -4.01
N ASN A 270 20.03 18.14 -3.68
CA ASN A 270 20.72 17.65 -2.51
C ASN A 270 21.40 16.32 -2.81
N PHE A 271 22.70 16.40 -3.03
CA PHE A 271 23.60 15.30 -3.41
C PHE A 271 23.92 14.40 -2.20
N ASN A 272 22.88 13.90 -1.51
CA ASN A 272 23.09 12.79 -0.59
C ASN A 272 23.43 11.54 -1.40
N ASP A 273 24.31 10.70 -0.85
CA ASP A 273 24.80 9.49 -1.51
C ASP A 273 23.61 8.69 -2.09
N PRO A 274 23.46 8.67 -3.42
CA PRO A 274 22.31 8.01 -4.03
C PRO A 274 22.27 6.51 -3.77
N PHE A 275 23.43 5.89 -3.52
CA PHE A 275 23.52 4.49 -3.12
C PHE A 275 22.81 4.26 -1.78
N LEU A 276 23.06 5.14 -0.80
CA LEU A 276 22.40 5.03 0.52
C LEU A 276 20.90 5.24 0.40
N LEU A 277 20.44 6.17 -0.44
CA LEU A 277 19.01 6.37 -0.69
C LEU A 277 18.36 5.13 -1.31
N PHE A 278 19.02 4.54 -2.31
CA PHE A 278 18.58 3.28 -2.92
C PHE A 278 18.47 2.15 -1.87
N MET A 279 19.49 2.01 -1.02
CA MET A 279 19.49 1.00 0.04
C MET A 279 18.41 1.25 1.09
N ASN A 280 18.13 2.52 1.42
CA ASN A 280 17.04 2.89 2.34
C ASN A 280 15.67 2.52 1.76
N CYS A 281 15.41 2.81 0.47
CA CYS A 281 14.19 2.38 -0.20
C CYS A 281 14.00 0.87 -0.11
N LYS A 282 15.05 0.09 -0.47
CA LYS A 282 15.02 -1.38 -0.38
C LYS A 282 14.79 -1.89 1.05
N SER A 283 15.37 -1.23 2.05
CA SER A 283 15.21 -1.63 3.46
C SER A 283 13.77 -1.54 3.97
N MET A 284 12.91 -0.78 3.28
CA MET A 284 11.49 -0.61 3.61
C MET A 284 10.54 -1.22 2.58
N GLY A 285 11.04 -1.78 1.47
CA GLY A 285 10.21 -2.27 0.38
C GLY A 285 9.64 -1.15 -0.49
N LEU A 286 10.21 0.05 -0.43
CA LEU A 286 9.83 1.16 -1.28
C LEU A 286 10.50 1.04 -2.64
N SER A 287 9.79 1.39 -3.72
CA SER A 287 10.37 1.40 -5.07
C SER A 287 11.42 2.50 -5.18
N PRO A 288 12.67 2.19 -5.55
CA PRO A 288 13.66 3.21 -5.83
C PRO A 288 13.60 3.71 -7.28
N TYR A 289 12.80 3.13 -8.18
CA TYR A 289 12.85 3.43 -9.62
C TYR A 289 11.84 4.51 -10.06
N TYR A 290 10.64 4.51 -9.47
CA TYR A 290 9.56 5.40 -9.89
C TYR A 290 8.87 6.04 -8.69
N GLY A 291 8.43 7.29 -8.86
CA GLY A 291 7.72 8.06 -7.82
C GLY A 291 6.34 7.50 -7.49
N TYR A 292 5.74 7.90 -6.37
CA TYR A 292 4.43 7.39 -5.88
C TYR A 292 3.31 7.50 -6.94
N ASN A 293 2.38 6.52 -6.95
CA ASN A 293 1.28 6.37 -7.91
C ASN A 293 1.70 6.01 -9.35
N TRP A 294 2.80 5.28 -9.51
CA TRP A 294 3.30 4.82 -10.80
C TRP A 294 2.67 3.51 -11.32
N ARG A 295 1.71 2.95 -10.59
CA ARG A 295 1.08 1.67 -10.95
C ARG A 295 -0.06 1.92 -11.94
N LEU A 296 -0.29 0.97 -12.86
CA LEU A 296 -1.41 0.97 -13.81
C LEU A 296 -1.29 1.96 -14.99
N TYR A 297 -0.07 2.32 -15.40
CA TYR A 297 0.12 3.14 -16.59
C TYR A 297 -0.27 2.36 -17.86
N PRO A 298 -0.84 3.03 -18.89
CA PRO A 298 -1.20 2.40 -20.16
C PRO A 298 -0.02 1.72 -20.86
N LYS A 299 -0.30 0.81 -21.80
CA LYS A 299 0.73 0.12 -22.56
C LYS A 299 1.61 1.11 -23.34
N GLY A 300 2.93 0.92 -23.25
CA GLY A 300 3.92 1.80 -23.85
C GLY A 300 4.23 3.07 -23.06
N TRP A 301 3.53 3.33 -21.95
CA TRP A 301 3.83 4.46 -21.07
C TRP A 301 4.77 4.03 -19.96
N ARG A 302 5.68 4.94 -19.60
CA ARG A 302 6.59 4.78 -18.47
C ARG A 302 6.21 5.75 -17.37
N PRO A 303 6.23 5.32 -16.10
CA PRO A 303 6.10 6.24 -15.01
C PRO A 303 7.28 7.21 -14.95
N TYR A 304 7.09 8.30 -14.21
CA TYR A 304 8.17 9.26 -13.98
C TYR A 304 9.29 8.61 -13.16
N PRO A 305 10.53 8.53 -13.71
CA PRO A 305 11.65 7.95 -12.99
C PRO A 305 12.06 8.85 -11.81
N THR A 306 12.60 8.24 -10.77
CA THR A 306 13.25 8.97 -9.67
C THR A 306 14.69 9.31 -10.05
N GLU A 307 15.34 10.21 -9.30
CA GLU A 307 16.79 10.42 -9.43
C GLU A 307 17.58 9.13 -9.10
N GLN A 308 17.04 8.27 -8.22
CA GLN A 308 17.67 6.99 -7.86
C GLN A 308 17.62 5.96 -9.00
N ASP A 309 16.68 6.08 -9.95
CA ASP A 309 16.62 5.22 -11.14
C ASP A 309 17.87 5.36 -12.01
N GLU A 310 18.40 6.59 -12.16
CA GLU A 310 19.61 6.83 -12.94
C GLU A 310 20.82 6.13 -12.32
N ILE A 311 20.95 6.17 -10.99
CA ILE A 311 22.01 5.45 -10.26
C ILE A 311 21.83 3.94 -10.37
N TYR A 312 20.60 3.44 -10.26
CA TYR A 312 20.29 2.03 -10.46
C TYR A 312 20.71 1.56 -11.85
N ARG A 313 20.32 2.28 -12.91
CA ARG A 313 20.70 1.96 -14.29
C ARG A 313 22.21 1.96 -14.50
N ALA A 314 22.90 2.95 -13.95
CA ALA A 314 24.35 3.09 -14.08
C ALA A 314 25.14 1.98 -13.35
N ASN A 315 24.59 1.39 -12.30
CA ASN A 315 25.29 0.41 -11.45
C ASN A 315 24.55 -0.94 -11.36
N LYS A 316 23.66 -1.24 -12.31
CA LYS A 316 22.76 -2.42 -12.30
C LYS A 316 23.50 -3.74 -12.11
N GLU A 317 24.70 -3.87 -12.69
CA GLU A 317 25.53 -5.08 -12.56
C GLU A 317 26.00 -5.33 -11.13
N ILE A 318 26.30 -4.27 -10.37
CA ILE A 318 26.70 -4.35 -8.96
C ILE A 318 25.49 -4.76 -8.12
N TYR A 319 24.32 -4.19 -8.39
CA TYR A 319 23.10 -4.44 -7.60
C TYR A 319 22.46 -5.81 -7.84
N ASN A 320 22.61 -6.39 -9.03
CA ASN A 320 22.12 -7.73 -9.34
C ASN A 320 22.80 -8.83 -8.49
N THR A 321 23.95 -8.54 -7.87
CA THR A 321 24.65 -9.47 -6.96
C THR A 321 24.10 -9.45 -5.54
N THR A 322 23.19 -8.52 -5.22
CA THR A 322 22.65 -8.32 -3.87
C THR A 322 21.26 -8.96 -3.67
N PHE A 323 20.87 -9.89 -4.54
CA PHE A 323 19.57 -10.57 -4.53
C PHE A 323 19.70 -12.09 -4.56
#